data_AF-X0UYU5-F1
#
_entry.id   AF-X0UYU5-F1
#
_cell.length_a   1.000
_cell.length_b   1.000
_cell.length_c   1.000
_cell.angle_alpha   90.00
_cell.angle_beta   90.00
_cell.angle_gamma   90.00
#
_symmetry.space_group_name_H-M   'P 1'
#
loop_
_entity.id
_entity.type
_entity.pdbx_description
1 polymer ?
#
loop_
_entity_poly.entity_id
_entity_poly.type
_entity_poly.pdbx_seq_one_letter_code
_entity_poly.pdbx_strand_id
1 'polypeptide(L)'
;MIDNYHKIDNELYYYFRKTFAYPRPINTEIEKKKTLKNRQYNPQLKYEIHPTNLYQIRQKLKKLEISKGIFGDILNKKREELVNMCNLLINTGNKKFTDYSLKLFGKPSKDLVKKAYRLVEMKVEEENGEKKHNSVSGVKKMLDSLLKHGFKWQVKA
;
A
#
# COMPACT_ATOMS: atom_id res chain seq x y z
N MET A 1 -23.40 26.83 5.00
CA MET A 1 -22.48 26.07 5.87
C MET A 1 -21.94 24.80 5.19
N ILE A 2 -22.78 24.00 4.52
CA ILE A 2 -22.37 22.74 3.86
C ILE A 2 -21.35 22.96 2.73
N ASP A 3 -21.50 24.02 1.93
CA ASP A 3 -20.58 24.33 0.81
C ASP A 3 -19.13 24.58 1.25
N ASN A 4 -18.92 25.00 2.50
CA ASN A 4 -17.58 25.23 3.04
C ASN A 4 -16.86 23.91 3.32
N TYR A 5 -17.58 22.91 3.87
CA TYR A 5 -17.01 21.59 4.16
C TYR A 5 -16.63 20.84 2.88
N HIS A 6 -17.43 20.95 1.82
CA HIS A 6 -17.11 20.32 0.54
C HIS A 6 -15.83 20.90 -0.10
N LYS A 7 -15.61 22.21 0.01
CA LYS A 7 -14.35 22.84 -0.45
C LYS A 7 -13.15 22.33 0.33
N ILE A 8 -13.27 22.27 1.66
CA ILE A 8 -12.21 21.75 2.54
C ILE A 8 -11.89 20.29 2.20
N ASP A 9 -12.92 19.45 2.05
CA ASP A 9 -12.74 18.03 1.74
C ASP A 9 -12.01 17.83 0.40
N ASN A 10 -12.40 18.59 -0.64
CA ASN A 10 -11.69 18.58 -1.92
C ASN A 10 -10.23 18.99 -1.80
N GLU A 11 -9.92 19.99 -0.96
CA GLU A 11 -8.55 20.42 -0.73
C GLU A 11 -7.74 19.35 0.03
N LEU A 12 -8.33 18.71 1.04
CA LEU A 12 -7.72 17.58 1.74
C LEU A 12 -7.46 16.41 0.78
N TYR A 13 -8.42 16.10 -0.09
CA TYR A 13 -8.28 15.07 -1.11
C TYR A 13 -7.17 15.38 -2.13
N TYR A 14 -7.07 16.65 -2.56
CA TYR A 14 -5.97 17.09 -3.42
C TYR A 14 -4.60 16.84 -2.79
N TYR A 15 -4.43 17.21 -1.51
CA TYR A 15 -3.17 16.95 -0.81
C TYR A 15 -2.94 15.46 -0.57
N PHE A 16 -3.99 14.70 -0.23
CA PHE A 16 -3.91 13.25 -0.10
C PHE A 16 -3.34 12.61 -1.37
N ARG A 17 -3.86 12.97 -2.56
CA ARG A 17 -3.32 12.43 -3.82
C ARG A 17 -1.84 12.75 -4.05
N LYS A 18 -1.36 13.89 -3.56
CA LYS A 18 0.05 14.29 -3.68
C LYS A 18 0.96 13.65 -2.64
N THR A 19 0.42 13.23 -1.51
CA THR A 19 1.15 12.57 -0.42
C THR A 19 0.99 11.06 -0.45
N PHE A 20 0.05 10.52 -1.23
CA PHE A 20 -0.20 9.10 -1.44
C PHE A 20 0.96 8.47 -2.22
N ALA A 21 2.07 8.31 -1.52
CA ALA A 21 3.23 7.59 -1.97
C ALA A 21 3.74 6.78 -0.77
N TYR A 22 3.91 5.48 -0.99
CA TYR A 22 4.60 4.64 -0.03
C TYR A 22 6.10 4.84 -0.22
N PRO A 23 6.91 4.90 0.86
CA PRO A 23 8.35 4.94 0.72
C PRO A 23 8.81 3.64 0.07
N ARG A 24 9.22 3.70 -1.19
CA ARG A 24 9.72 2.55 -1.97
C ARG A 24 11.24 2.61 -2.00
N PRO A 25 11.95 1.65 -1.38
CA PRO A 25 13.39 1.59 -1.48
C PRO A 25 13.84 1.20 -2.88
N ILE A 26 14.87 1.87 -3.39
CA ILE A 26 15.50 1.58 -4.70
C ILE A 26 16.13 0.19 -4.71
N ASN A 27 16.70 -0.22 -3.58
CA ASN A 27 17.44 -1.48 -3.43
C ASN A 27 16.61 -2.62 -2.83
N THR A 28 15.27 -2.57 -2.95
CA THR A 28 14.36 -3.53 -2.32
C THR A 28 14.71 -4.98 -2.66
N GLU A 29 14.93 -5.30 -3.93
CA GLU A 29 15.21 -6.68 -4.35
C GLU A 29 16.52 -7.24 -3.77
N ILE A 30 17.55 -6.40 -3.76
CA ILE A 30 18.89 -6.77 -3.29
C ILE A 30 18.85 -7.00 -1.77
N GLU A 31 18.27 -6.06 -1.02
CA GLU A 31 18.17 -6.13 0.43
C GLU A 31 17.24 -7.27 0.88
N LYS A 32 16.17 -7.54 0.13
CA LYS A 32 15.31 -8.71 0.36
C LYS A 32 16.10 -10.01 0.25
N LYS A 33 16.89 -10.21 -0.80
CA LYS A 33 17.72 -11.42 -0.97
C LYS A 33 18.71 -11.59 0.19
N LYS A 34 19.39 -10.52 0.62
CA LYS A 34 20.32 -10.56 1.76
C LYS A 34 19.63 -10.92 3.08
N THR A 35 18.49 -10.29 3.34
CA THR A 35 17.70 -10.49 4.58
C THR A 35 17.13 -11.90 4.66
N LEU A 36 16.65 -12.45 3.54
CA LEU A 36 16.13 -13.82 3.51
C LEU A 36 17.25 -14.87 3.65
N LYS A 37 18.47 -14.57 3.17
CA LYS A 37 19.64 -15.46 3.33
C LYS A 37 20.17 -15.45 4.76
N ASN A 38 20.18 -14.29 5.43
CA ASN A 38 20.64 -14.15 6.81
C ASN A 38 19.60 -13.40 7.64
N ARG A 39 18.88 -14.13 8.51
CA ARG A 39 17.84 -13.57 9.38
C ARG A 39 18.37 -12.55 10.42
N GLN A 40 19.67 -12.56 10.71
CA GLN A 40 20.30 -11.59 11.63
C GLN A 40 20.77 -10.31 10.92
N TYR A 41 20.70 -10.25 9.58
CA TYR A 41 21.09 -9.07 8.82
C TYR A 41 20.07 -7.94 8.96
N ASN A 42 20.55 -6.74 9.28
CA ASN A 42 19.73 -5.54 9.31
C ASN A 42 19.77 -4.82 7.94
N PRO A 43 18.67 -4.81 7.17
CA PRO A 43 18.65 -4.26 5.81
C PRO A 43 18.95 -2.77 5.78
N GLN A 44 19.74 -2.35 4.79
CA GLN A 44 20.12 -0.95 4.58
C GLN A 44 19.35 -0.38 3.39
N LEU A 45 18.11 0.06 3.64
CA LEU A 45 17.20 0.55 2.60
C LEU A 45 17.59 1.97 2.15
N LYS A 46 17.66 2.17 0.83
CA LYS A 46 17.93 3.46 0.19
C LYS A 46 16.66 3.95 -0.50
N TYR A 47 16.31 5.21 -0.30
CA TYR A 47 15.08 5.81 -0.82
C TYR A 47 15.38 6.96 -1.76
N GLU A 48 14.53 7.15 -2.76
CA GLU A 48 14.55 8.34 -3.61
C GLU A 48 14.00 9.55 -2.85
N ILE A 49 14.41 10.74 -3.29
CA ILE A 49 13.82 11.98 -2.82
C ILE A 49 12.39 12.05 -3.34
N HIS A 50 11.44 12.31 -2.44
CA HIS A 50 10.04 12.43 -2.80
C HIS A 50 9.86 13.59 -3.81
N PRO A 51 9.18 13.39 -4.96
CA PRO A 51 9.12 14.38 -6.03
C PRO A 51 8.35 15.65 -5.64
N THR A 52 7.48 15.54 -4.64
CA THR A 52 6.70 16.67 -4.13
C THR A 52 7.33 17.27 -2.88
N ASN A 53 7.30 18.61 -2.76
CA ASN A 53 7.74 19.32 -1.57
C ASN A 53 6.78 19.08 -0.38
N LEU A 54 7.07 18.04 0.40
CA LEU A 54 6.27 17.63 1.55
C LEU A 54 6.25 18.67 2.69
N TYR A 55 7.30 19.47 2.83
CA TYR A 55 7.35 20.53 3.84
C TYR A 55 6.31 21.62 3.54
N GLN A 56 6.21 22.04 2.28
CA GLN A 56 5.21 23.01 1.86
C GLN A 56 3.78 22.49 2.04
N ILE A 57 3.51 21.24 1.63
CA ILE A 57 2.19 20.62 1.82
C ILE A 57 1.81 20.59 3.31
N ARG A 58 2.75 20.16 4.17
CA ARG A 58 2.53 20.13 5.62
C ARG A 58 2.17 21.51 6.18
N GLN A 59 2.83 22.56 5.72
CA GLN A 59 2.53 23.93 6.15
C GLN A 59 1.15 24.40 5.66
N LYS A 60 0.78 24.08 4.42
CA LYS A 60 -0.55 24.40 3.88
C LYS A 60 -1.65 23.68 4.65
N LEU A 61 -1.50 22.38 4.90
CA LEU A 61 -2.44 21.59 5.70
C LEU A 61 -2.62 22.17 7.11
N LYS A 62 -1.55 22.62 7.78
CA LYS A 62 -1.65 23.22 9.11
C LYS A 62 -2.38 24.57 9.15
N LYS A 63 -2.30 25.34 8.06
CA LYS A 63 -2.96 26.65 7.94
C LYS A 63 -4.44 26.54 7.57
N LEU A 64 -4.91 25.35 7.18
CA LEU A 64 -6.27 25.14 6.75
C LEU A 64 -7.23 25.26 7.94
N GLU A 65 -8.07 26.29 7.90
CA GLU A 65 -9.07 26.58 8.91
C GLU A 65 -10.31 25.69 8.71
N ILE A 66 -10.67 24.94 9.73
CA ILE A 66 -11.83 24.03 9.72
C ILE A 66 -12.77 24.49 10.82
N SER A 67 -14.04 24.72 10.46
CA SER A 67 -15.07 25.13 11.43
C SER A 67 -15.34 24.06 12.47
N LYS A 68 -15.72 24.47 13.68
CA LYS A 68 -16.06 23.57 14.79
C LYS A 68 -17.41 22.88 14.54
N GLY A 69 -17.50 21.59 14.86
CA GLY A 69 -18.70 20.77 14.71
C GLY A 69 -18.36 19.34 14.29
N ILE A 70 -19.35 18.44 14.28
CA ILE A 70 -19.14 17.00 14.02
C ILE A 70 -18.37 16.75 12.70
N PHE A 71 -18.79 17.38 11.60
CA PHE A 71 -18.09 17.28 10.31
C PHE A 71 -16.72 17.94 10.34
N GLY A 72 -16.59 19.06 11.05
CA GLY A 72 -15.32 19.72 11.28
C GLY A 72 -14.32 18.83 12.02
N ASP A 73 -14.76 18.08 13.01
CA ASP A 73 -13.93 17.16 13.79
C ASP A 73 -13.44 16.00 12.92
N ILE A 74 -14.28 15.48 12.01
CA ILE A 74 -13.90 14.45 11.04
C ILE A 74 -12.83 14.98 10.08
N LEU A 75 -13.05 16.17 9.51
CA LEU A 75 -12.10 16.80 8.59
C LEU A 75 -10.78 17.16 9.30
N ASN A 76 -10.85 17.58 10.56
CA ASN A 76 -9.67 17.83 11.39
C ASN A 76 -8.86 16.55 11.63
N LYS A 77 -9.51 15.44 11.95
CA LYS A 77 -8.84 14.13 12.05
C LYS A 77 -8.16 13.76 10.74
N LYS A 78 -8.83 13.98 9.60
CA LYS A 78 -8.23 13.69 8.29
C LYS A 78 -7.03 14.59 7.99
N ARG A 79 -7.12 15.88 8.30
CA ARG A 79 -6.00 16.83 8.20
C ARG A 79 -4.81 16.39 9.05
N GLU A 80 -5.04 15.96 10.29
CA GLU A 80 -4.00 15.46 11.19
C GLU A 80 -3.33 14.18 10.65
N GLU A 81 -4.12 13.25 10.12
CA GLU A 81 -3.62 12.05 9.44
C GLU A 81 -2.69 12.43 8.28
N LEU A 82 -3.11 13.37 7.41
CA LEU A 82 -2.29 13.83 6.29
C LEU A 82 -1.00 14.52 6.75
N VAL A 83 -1.07 15.34 7.81
CA VAL A 83 0.12 15.97 8.39
C VAL A 83 1.10 14.92 8.94
N ASN A 84 0.59 13.90 9.63
CA ASN A 84 1.40 12.79 10.12
C ASN A 84 2.00 11.99 8.97
N MET A 85 1.27 11.80 7.86
CA MET A 85 1.77 11.14 6.66
C MET A 85 2.89 11.94 5.98
N CYS A 86 2.76 13.27 5.87
CA CYS A 86 3.88 14.12 5.44
C CYS A 86 5.10 13.96 6.36
N ASN A 87 4.89 13.98 7.68
CA ASN A 87 5.99 13.82 8.64
C ASN A 87 6.67 12.45 8.54
N LEU A 88 5.89 11.37 8.35
CA LEU A 88 6.41 10.03 8.10
C LEU A 88 7.37 10.04 6.91
N LEU A 89 6.90 10.55 5.76
CA LEU A 89 7.68 10.56 4.52
C LEU A 89 8.93 11.46 4.62
N ILE A 90 8.83 12.63 5.28
CA ILE A 90 9.98 13.51 5.52
C ILE A 90 11.04 12.83 6.40
N ASN A 91 10.61 12.01 7.37
CA ASN A 91 11.52 11.35 8.30
C ASN A 91 11.94 9.95 7.83
N THR A 92 11.71 9.58 6.55
CA THR A 92 12.15 8.29 6.01
C THR A 92 13.66 8.11 6.21
N GLY A 93 14.07 7.00 6.81
CA GLY A 93 15.46 6.72 7.18
C GLY A 93 15.93 7.31 8.51
N ASN A 94 15.08 8.06 9.23
CA ASN A 94 15.38 8.61 10.55
C ASN A 94 14.61 7.85 11.67
N LYS A 95 15.10 7.90 12.90
CA LYS A 95 14.48 7.28 14.09
C LYS A 95 13.03 7.72 14.29
N LYS A 96 12.72 8.98 13.97
CA LYS A 96 11.36 9.56 14.07
C LYS A 96 10.34 8.94 13.11
N PHE A 97 10.79 8.22 12.08
CA PHE A 97 9.89 7.52 11.14
C PHE A 97 8.93 6.60 11.89
N THR A 98 9.47 5.78 12.79
CA THR A 98 8.71 4.77 13.55
C THR A 98 7.63 5.43 14.39
N ASP A 99 7.92 6.57 15.01
CA ASP A 99 6.96 7.29 15.86
C ASP A 99 5.75 7.77 15.04
N TYR A 100 5.97 8.31 13.84
CA TYR A 100 4.88 8.72 12.96
C TYR A 100 4.13 7.52 12.35
N SER A 101 4.83 6.41 12.09
CA SER A 101 4.22 5.17 11.63
C SER A 101 3.26 4.60 12.66
N LEU A 102 3.66 4.57 13.93
CA LEU A 102 2.83 4.13 15.04
C LEU A 102 1.62 5.04 15.25
N LYS A 103 1.76 6.36 15.04
CA LYS A 103 0.62 7.29 15.12
C LYS A 103 -0.41 7.10 14.00
N LEU A 104 0.03 6.71 12.81
CA LEU A 104 -0.84 6.52 11.65
C LEU A 104 -1.49 5.13 11.63
N PHE A 105 -0.70 4.09 11.86
CA PHE A 105 -1.12 2.70 11.65
C PHE A 105 -1.30 1.92 12.96
N GLY A 106 -0.89 2.50 14.09
CA GLY A 106 -0.89 1.81 15.38
C GLY A 106 0.23 0.76 15.48
N LYS A 107 0.23 0.04 16.60
CA LYS A 107 1.14 -1.08 16.83
C LYS A 107 0.53 -2.36 16.24
N PRO A 108 1.28 -3.17 15.48
CA PRO A 108 0.78 -4.44 14.99
C PRO A 108 0.44 -5.39 16.14
N SER A 109 -0.65 -6.15 15.99
CA SER A 109 -1.05 -7.16 16.97
C SER A 109 -0.10 -8.36 16.92
N LYS A 110 0.01 -9.10 18.04
CA LYS A 110 0.85 -10.32 18.13
C LYS A 110 0.43 -11.36 17.09
N ASP A 111 -0.87 -11.49 16.83
CA ASP A 111 -1.40 -12.43 15.84
C ASP A 111 -1.01 -12.07 14.41
N LEU A 112 -1.02 -10.77 14.08
CA LEU A 112 -0.56 -10.28 12.77
C LEU A 112 0.91 -10.60 12.55
N VAL A 113 1.73 -10.39 13.58
CA VAL A 113 3.17 -10.72 13.57
C VAL A 113 3.38 -12.22 13.38
N LYS A 114 2.63 -13.07 14.10
CA LYS A 114 2.70 -14.53 13.95
C LYS A 114 2.33 -15.00 12.54
N LYS A 115 1.29 -14.41 11.94
CA LYS A 115 0.91 -14.68 10.55
C LYS A 115 2.01 -14.28 9.57
N ALA A 116 2.63 -13.11 9.77
CA ALA A 116 3.73 -12.66 8.91
C ALA A 116 4.93 -13.62 8.95
N TYR A 117 5.33 -14.11 10.13
CA TYR A 117 6.41 -15.10 10.24
C TYR A 117 6.08 -16.40 9.51
N ARG A 118 4.84 -16.90 9.63
CA ARG A 118 4.40 -18.09 8.88
C ARG A 118 4.51 -17.89 7.37
N LEU A 119 4.13 -16.72 6.85
CA LEU A 119 4.24 -16.40 5.42
C LEU A 119 5.69 -16.36 4.94
N VAL A 120 6.62 -15.90 5.77
CA VAL A 120 8.06 -15.90 5.45
C VAL A 120 8.65 -17.31 5.43
N GLU A 121 8.10 -18.22 6.25
CA GLU A 121 8.54 -19.62 6.36
C GLU A 121 7.93 -20.54 5.32
N MET A 122 6.73 -20.20 4.83
CA MET A 122 6.15 -20.85 3.67
C MET A 122 7.07 -20.60 2.48
N LYS A 123 7.85 -21.63 2.11
CA LYS A 123 8.46 -21.67 0.78
C LYS A 123 7.29 -21.63 -0.19
N VAL A 124 7.16 -20.53 -0.92
CA VAL A 124 6.40 -20.54 -2.16
C VAL A 124 7.14 -21.59 -2.99
N GLU A 125 6.55 -22.77 -3.18
CA GLU A 125 6.92 -23.59 -4.31
C GLU A 125 6.79 -22.64 -5.49
N GLU A 126 7.90 -22.29 -6.13
CA GLU A 126 7.84 -21.57 -7.39
C GLU A 126 6.80 -22.31 -8.20
N GLU A 127 5.70 -21.64 -8.56
CA GLU A 127 4.75 -22.21 -9.51
C GLU A 127 5.62 -22.67 -10.67
N ASN A 128 5.85 -23.98 -10.77
CA ASN A 128 6.59 -24.59 -11.84
C ASN A 128 5.91 -24.06 -13.09
N GLY A 129 6.57 -23.10 -13.75
CA GLY A 129 5.91 -22.02 -14.47
C GLY A 129 4.65 -22.53 -15.14
N GLU A 130 3.49 -21.96 -14.79
CA GLU A 130 2.20 -22.35 -15.38
C GLU A 130 2.45 -22.71 -16.83
N LYS A 131 2.39 -24.00 -17.15
CA LYS A 131 2.72 -24.47 -18.50
C LYS A 131 1.80 -23.67 -19.40
N LYS A 132 2.33 -22.68 -20.12
CA LYS A 132 1.54 -21.82 -21.01
C LYS A 132 0.79 -22.76 -21.93
N HIS A 133 -0.48 -23.01 -21.63
CA HIS A 133 -1.27 -23.88 -22.45
C HIS A 133 -1.50 -23.07 -23.72
N ASN A 134 -0.95 -23.55 -24.82
CA ASN A 134 -1.27 -23.01 -26.13
C ASN A 134 -2.80 -22.91 -26.21
N SER A 135 -3.34 -21.80 -26.72
CA SER A 135 -4.79 -21.49 -26.67
C SER A 135 -5.67 -22.68 -27.08
N VAL A 136 -5.22 -23.45 -28.06
CA VAL A 136 -5.82 -24.70 -28.55
C VAL A 136 -5.94 -25.79 -27.47
N SER A 137 -4.91 -25.97 -26.63
CA SER A 137 -4.89 -26.94 -25.52
C SER A 137 -5.83 -26.54 -24.38
N GLY A 138 -5.94 -25.24 -24.09
CA GLY A 138 -6.88 -24.71 -23.11
C GLY A 138 -8.34 -24.94 -23.53
N VAL A 139 -8.67 -24.63 -24.79
CA VAL A 139 -10.01 -24.85 -25.35
C VAL A 139 -10.37 -26.34 -25.36
N LYS A 140 -9.44 -27.22 -25.74
CA LYS A 140 -9.67 -28.67 -25.73
C LYS A 140 -9.99 -29.21 -24.33
N LYS A 141 -9.20 -28.83 -23.32
CA LYS A 141 -9.46 -29.24 -21.93
C LYS A 141 -10.80 -28.71 -21.40
N MET A 142 -11.17 -27.49 -21.79
CA MET A 142 -12.46 -26.92 -21.42
C MET A 142 -13.62 -27.69 -22.06
N LEU A 143 -13.53 -27.98 -23.37
CA LEU A 143 -14.53 -28.77 -24.09
C LEU A 143 -14.64 -30.20 -23.54
N ASP A 144 -13.51 -30.85 -23.26
CA ASP A 144 -13.46 -32.19 -22.67
C ASP A 144 -14.15 -32.20 -21.29
N SER A 145 -13.95 -31.15 -20.48
CA SER A 145 -14.61 -31.00 -19.17
C SER A 145 -16.12 -30.76 -19.32
N LEU A 146 -16.53 -29.91 -20.27
CA LEU A 146 -17.93 -29.62 -20.55
C LEU A 146 -18.68 -30.86 -21.05
N LEU A 147 -18.08 -31.64 -21.95
CA LEU A 147 -18.62 -32.90 -22.44
C LEU A 147 -18.73 -33.95 -21.32
N LYS A 148 -17.72 -34.05 -20.44
CA LYS A 148 -17.74 -34.94 -19.28
C LYS A 148 -18.89 -34.61 -18.31
N HIS A 149 -19.29 -33.35 -18.22
CA HIS A 149 -20.42 -32.90 -17.40
C HIS A 149 -21.74 -32.79 -18.17
N GLY A 150 -21.82 -33.33 -19.39
CA GLY A 150 -23.07 -33.44 -20.16
C GLY A 150 -23.50 -32.17 -20.89
N PHE A 151 -22.65 -31.14 -20.94
CA PHE A 151 -22.94 -29.90 -21.65
C PHE A 151 -22.57 -30.04 -23.14
N LYS A 152 -23.58 -30.04 -24.02
CA LYS A 152 -23.39 -30.03 -25.48
C LYS A 152 -23.27 -28.58 -25.98
N TRP A 153 -22.10 -27.99 -25.82
CA TRP A 153 -21.83 -26.62 -26.31
C TRP A 153 -20.98 -26.67 -27.58
N GLN A 154 -21.46 -26.05 -28.66
CA GLN A 154 -20.66 -25.75 -29.85
C GLN A 154 -20.27 -24.27 -29.85
N VAL A 155 -18.97 -23.97 -29.82
CA VAL A 155 -18.47 -22.60 -30.02
C VAL A 155 -18.40 -22.37 -31.53
N LYS A 156 -19.19 -21.43 -32.06
CA LYS A 156 -18.98 -20.94 -33.43
C LYS A 156 -17.73 -20.07 -33.43
N ALA A 157 -16.78 -20.42 -34.28
CA ALA A 157 -15.60 -19.62 -34.57
C ALA A 157 -15.99 -18.34 -35.33
#